data_AF-A0A090DG97-F1
#
_entry.id   AF-A0A090DG97-F1
#
_cell.length_a   1.000
_cell.length_b   1.000
_cell.length_c   1.000
_cell.angle_alpha   90.00
_cell.angle_beta   90.00
_cell.angle_gamma   90.00
#
_symmetry.space_group_name_H-M   'P 1'
#
loop_
_entity.id
_entity.type
_entity.pdbx_description
1 polymer ?
#
loop_
_entity_poly.entity_id
_entity_poly.type
_entity_poly.pdbx_seq_one_letter_code
_entity_poly.pdbx_strand_id
1 'polypeptide(L)' 'MSTRDPVPLQTEPTPEGEQTLVPGVRPITTRDRLALLMDAPMRSRMAQKPLDIGLFDEVARNQLELF' A
#
# COMPACT_ATOMS: atom_id res chain seq x y z
N MET A 1 20.23 34.34 -14.66
CA MET A 1 19.31 33.31 -14.13
C MET A 1 18.40 32.90 -15.27
N SER A 2 18.62 31.72 -15.87
CA SER A 2 17.82 31.26 -17.00
C SER A 2 16.45 30.83 -16.49
N THR A 3 15.40 31.59 -16.84
CA THR A 3 14.01 31.17 -16.65
C THR A 3 13.80 29.94 -17.52
N ARG A 4 13.59 28.76 -16.92
CA ARG A 4 13.17 27.59 -17.70
C ARG A 4 11.77 27.91 -18.25
N ASP A 5 11.62 27.80 -19.57
CA ASP A 5 10.29 27.87 -20.19
C ASP A 5 9.37 26.83 -19.55
N PRO A 6 8.10 27.19 -19.24
CA PRO A 6 7.18 26.26 -18.61
C PRO A 6 6.92 25.08 -19.57
N VAL A 7 7.32 23.89 -19.14
CA VAL A 7 6.99 22.65 -19.87
C VAL A 7 5.46 22.52 -19.88
N PRO A 8 4.83 22.31 -21.06
CA PRO A 8 3.39 22.10 -21.15
C PRO A 8 2.97 20.95 -20.25
N LEU A 9 1.93 21.16 -19.45
CA LEU A 9 1.42 20.12 -18.56
C LEU A 9 0.75 19.03 -19.40
N GLN A 10 1.06 17.77 -19.10
CA GLN A 10 0.40 16.63 -19.73
C GLN A 10 -1.04 16.54 -19.24
N THR A 11 -1.99 16.19 -20.11
CA THR A 11 -3.40 16.02 -19.76
C THR A 11 -3.90 14.63 -20.13
N GLU A 12 -4.90 14.13 -19.41
CA GLU A 12 -5.64 12.92 -19.74
C GLU A 12 -7.15 13.11 -19.58
N PRO A 13 -7.96 12.45 -20.42
CA PRO A 13 -9.42 12.45 -20.27
C PRO A 13 -9.84 11.53 -19.11
N THR A 14 -10.65 12.05 -18.19
CA THR A 14 -11.32 11.27 -17.13
C THR A 14 -12.84 11.46 -17.20
N PRO A 15 -13.64 10.64 -16.48
CA PRO A 15 -15.09 10.84 -16.39
C PRO A 15 -15.52 12.24 -15.88
N GLU A 16 -14.63 12.91 -15.15
CA GLU A 16 -14.81 14.26 -14.61
C GLU A 16 -14.36 15.36 -15.58
N GLY A 17 -13.74 15.02 -16.72
CA GLY A 17 -13.26 15.95 -17.75
C GLY A 17 -11.77 15.79 -18.07
N GLU A 18 -11.20 16.75 -18.81
CA GLU A 18 -9.76 16.83 -19.06
C GLU A 18 -9.03 17.18 -17.76
N GLN A 19 -8.19 16.27 -17.27
CA GLN A 19 -7.40 16.47 -16.07
C GLN A 19 -5.92 16.64 -16.39
N THR A 20 -5.25 17.47 -15.60
CA THR A 20 -3.85 17.80 -15.79
C THR A 20 -2.97 16.99 -14.85
N LEU A 21 -1.92 16.38 -15.37
CA LEU A 21 -0.93 15.64 -14.59
C LEU A 21 -0.04 16.63 -13.83
N VAL A 22 0.10 16.39 -12.52
CA VAL A 22 0.99 17.18 -11.66
C VAL A 22 2.44 16.92 -12.06
N PRO A 23 3.23 17.95 -12.41
CA PRO A 23 4.64 17.77 -12.76
C PRO A 23 5.43 17.04 -11.68
N GLY A 24 6.24 16.07 -12.10
CA GLY A 24 7.07 15.26 -11.19
C GLY A 24 6.31 14.14 -10.46
N VAL A 25 5.00 14.03 -10.64
CA VAL A 25 4.19 12.94 -10.09
C VAL A 25 3.85 11.96 -11.20
N ARG A 26 4.29 10.72 -11.08
CA ARG A 26 3.93 9.65 -12.02
C ARG A 26 2.52 9.13 -11.73
N PRO A 27 1.61 9.07 -12.73
CA PRO A 27 0.29 8.48 -12.56
C PRO A 27 0.35 6.99 -12.20
N ILE A 28 -0.60 6.54 -11.37
CA ILE A 28 -0.75 5.12 -11.02
C ILE A 28 -1.59 4.43 -12.10
N THR A 29 -0.96 3.54 -12.85
CA THR A 29 -1.63 2.79 -13.92
C THR A 29 -2.39 1.57 -13.40
N THR A 30 -3.27 1.00 -14.22
CA THR A 30 -3.92 -0.29 -13.91
C THR A 30 -2.91 -1.41 -13.66
N ARG A 31 -1.79 -1.42 -14.40
CA ARG A 31 -0.70 -2.37 -14.19
C ARG A 31 -0.08 -2.22 -12.80
N ASP A 32 0.16 -0.99 -12.36
CA ASP A 32 0.73 -0.71 -11.03
C ASP A 32 -0.21 -1.19 -9.93
N ARG A 33 -1.53 -0.98 -10.09
CA ARG A 33 -2.56 -1.50 -9.16
C ARG A 33 -2.56 -3.03 -9.09
N LEU A 34 -2.50 -3.70 -10.24
CA LEU A 34 -2.48 -5.16 -10.31
C LEU A 34 -1.20 -5.75 -9.68
N ALA A 35 -0.04 -5.16 -9.95
CA ALA A 35 1.22 -5.59 -9.34
C ALA A 35 1.16 -5.51 -7.82
N LEU A 36 0.61 -4.42 -7.27
CA LEU A 36 0.39 -4.28 -5.82
C LEU A 36 -0.52 -5.39 -5.28
N LEU A 37 -1.60 -5.73 -5.99
CA LEU A 37 -2.52 -6.78 -5.56
C LEU A 37 -1.89 -8.18 -5.63
N MET A 38 -1.00 -8.44 -6.59
CA MET A 38 -0.25 -9.70 -6.68
C MET A 38 0.64 -9.92 -5.46
N ASP A 39 1.26 -8.86 -4.93
CA ASP A 39 2.12 -8.92 -3.74
C ASP A 39 1.33 -8.87 -2.41
N ALA A 40 0.02 -8.61 -2.46
CA ALA A 40 -0.81 -8.47 -1.27
C ALA A 40 -0.95 -9.75 -0.41
N PRO A 41 -1.03 -10.98 -0.96
CA PRO A 41 -1.13 -12.19 -0.16
C PRO A 41 0.12 -12.46 0.69
N MET A 42 1.29 -12.05 0.21
CA MET A 42 2.56 -12.21 0.93
C MET A 42 2.73 -11.22 2.08
N ARG A 43 1.86 -10.22 2.17
CA ARG A 43 1.91 -9.21 3.23
C ARG A 43 0.98 -9.61 4.36
N SER A 44 1.53 -9.60 5.58
CA SER A 44 0.71 -9.83 6.76
C SER A 44 -0.35 -8.73 6.87
N ARG A 45 -1.62 -9.12 7.00
CA ARG A 45 -2.75 -8.19 7.12
C ARG A 45 -2.93 -7.65 8.55
N MET A 46 -2.25 -8.28 9.51
CA MET A 46 -2.24 -7.92 10.92
C MET A 46 -0.83 -8.10 11.48
N ALA A 47 -0.54 -7.50 12.62
CA ALA A 47 0.63 -7.90 13.39
C ALA A 47 0.54 -9.42 13.65
N GLN A 48 1.57 -10.16 13.23
CA GLN A 48 1.67 -11.57 13.57
C GLN A 48 1.77 -11.64 15.09
N LYS A 49 0.79 -12.28 15.74
CA LYS A 49 0.88 -12.56 17.17
C LYS A 49 2.11 -13.45 17.39
N PRO A 50 2.82 -13.31 18.52
CA PRO A 50 3.85 -14.26 18.89
C PRO A 50 3.33 -15.69 18.75
N LEU A 51 4.14 -16.57 18.16
CA LEU A 51 3.80 -17.99 17.97
C LEU A 51 3.77 -18.77 19.29
N ASP A 52 3.98 -18.09 20.42
CA ASP A 52 3.93 -18.59 21.79
C ASP A 52 2.53 -19.08 22.20
N ILE A 53 1.51 -18.82 21.38
CA ILE A 53 0.18 -19.43 21.49
C ILE A 53 0.07 -20.58 20.49
N GLY A 54 0.54 -21.76 20.91
CA GLY A 54 0.53 -23.01 20.14
C GLY A 54 0.47 -24.25 21.05
N LEU A 55 0.39 -25.45 20.44
CA LEU A 55 0.29 -26.75 21.15
C LEU A 55 1.46 -27.01 22.13
N PHE A 56 2.59 -26.33 21.92
CA PHE A 56 3.76 -26.34 22.79
C PHE A 56 3.99 -24.91 23.29
N ASP A 57 3.11 -24.44 24.17
CA ASP A 57 3.29 -23.21 24.93
C ASP A 57 4.53 -23.35 25.82
N GLU A 58 5.67 -22.82 25.38
CA GLU A 58 6.90 -22.74 26.21
C GLU A 58 6.82 -21.61 27.25
N VAL A 59 5.81 -20.73 27.17
CA VAL A 59 5.56 -19.65 28.13
C VAL A 59 4.62 -20.18 29.21
N ALA A 60 5.17 -21.02 30.10
CA ALA A 60 4.46 -21.58 31.23
C ALA A 60 3.61 -20.54 31.98
N ARG A 61 2.29 -20.66 31.81
CA ARG A 61 1.20 -20.09 32.64
C ARG A 61 0.84 -18.63 32.36
N ASN A 62 -0.10 -18.44 31.45
CA ASN A 62 -1.19 -17.51 31.71
C ASN A 62 -2.51 -18.30 31.60
N GLN A 63 -2.83 -19.06 32.64
CA GLN A 63 -4.15 -19.67 32.78
C GLN A 63 -5.17 -18.54 32.69
N LEU A 64 -5.94 -18.48 31.60
CA LEU A 64 -7.12 -17.63 31.56
C LEU A 64 -8.05 -18.14 32.66
N GLU A 65 -8.32 -17.29 33.65
CA GLU A 65 -9.25 -17.57 34.73
C GLU A 65 -10.59 -18.01 34.14
N LEU A 66 -11.03 -19.22 34.49
CA LEU A 66 -12.35 -19.72 34.12
C LEU A 66 -13.35 -19.29 35.19
N PHE A 67 -13.74 -18.02 35.17
CA PHE A 67 -14.96 -17.54 35.80
C PHE A 67 -15.66 -16.55 34.87
#